data_AF-A0A7V3CP91-F1
#
_entry.id   AF-A0A7V3CP91-F1
#
_cell.length_a   1.000
_cell.length_b   1.000
_cell.length_c   1.000
_cell.angle_alpha   90.00
_cell.angle_beta   90.00
_cell.angle_gamma   90.00
#
_symmetry.space_group_name_H-M   'P 1'
#
loop_
_entity.id
_entity.type
_entity.pdbx_description
1 polymer ?
#
loop_
_entity_poly.entity_id
_entity_poly.type
_entity_poly.pdbx_seq_one_letter_code
_entity_poly.pdbx_strand_id
1 'polypeptide(L)'
;MTDVNERFASRMAEEKVRHDIGVLGDFVQIWCDDHHAEHPRETVLTDAAVLGVYGKKTPVLCEECAAHLAYAEKRRAYCPKDPKPFCAHCDTHCYRDTERVWQQQMMRYSGPKSWRKGHAIDGLKHMLEERKYRKQAAEATAE
;
A
#
# COMPACT_ATOMS: atom_id res chain seq x y z
N MET A 1 -4.48 21.15 -14.95
CA MET A 1 -5.25 19.91 -14.77
C MET A 1 -4.32 18.76 -15.07
N THR A 2 -3.88 18.02 -14.06
CA THR A 2 -3.12 16.79 -14.25
C THR A 2 -4.02 15.80 -14.99
N ASP A 3 -3.59 15.37 -16.17
CA ASP A 3 -4.28 14.35 -16.95
C ASP A 3 -4.05 12.99 -16.29
N VAL A 4 -4.89 12.67 -15.30
CA VAL A 4 -4.81 11.39 -14.60
C VAL A 4 -5.42 10.32 -15.50
N ASN A 5 -4.65 9.27 -15.76
CA ASN A 5 -5.07 8.15 -16.61
C ASN A 5 -6.43 7.56 -16.16
N GLU A 6 -7.40 7.45 -17.10
CA GLU A 6 -8.78 7.01 -16.79
C GLU A 6 -8.85 5.63 -16.13
N ARG A 7 -8.03 4.68 -16.58
CA ARG A 7 -7.99 3.33 -15.98
C ARG A 7 -7.49 3.39 -14.53
N PHE A 8 -6.51 4.24 -14.24
CA PHE A 8 -6.05 4.45 -12.87
C PHE A 8 -7.16 5.08 -12.01
N ALA A 9 -7.84 6.10 -12.53
CA ALA A 9 -8.93 6.77 -11.83
C ALA A 9 -10.09 5.81 -11.50
N SER A 10 -10.50 4.99 -12.47
CA SER A 10 -11.53 3.96 -12.28
C SER A 10 -11.15 2.98 -11.18
N ARG A 11 -9.90 2.51 -11.14
CA ARG A 11 -9.41 1.61 -10.09
C ARG A 11 -9.38 2.27 -8.72
N MET A 12 -8.98 3.54 -8.63
CA MET A 12 -8.96 4.30 -7.37
C MET A 12 -10.35 4.68 -6.84
N ALA A 13 -11.40 4.54 -7.66
CA ALA A 13 -12.78 4.70 -7.23
C ALA A 13 -13.34 3.44 -6.54
N GLU A 14 -12.73 2.26 -6.75
CA GLU A 14 -13.16 1.03 -6.08
C GLU A 14 -12.88 1.10 -4.57
N GLU A 15 -13.90 0.83 -3.74
CA GLU A 15 -13.82 0.99 -2.28
C GLU A 15 -12.63 0.23 -1.67
N LYS A 16 -12.45 -1.04 -2.04
CA LYS A 16 -11.35 -1.88 -1.56
C LYS A 16 -9.97 -1.34 -1.97
N VAL A 17 -9.86 -0.84 -3.21
CA VAL A 17 -8.59 -0.27 -3.69
C VAL A 17 -8.28 1.03 -2.96
N ARG A 18 -9.29 1.89 -2.82
CA ARG A 18 -9.20 3.17 -2.11
C ARG A 18 -8.79 2.98 -0.65
N HIS A 19 -9.41 2.02 0.06
CA HIS A 19 -9.04 1.65 1.42
C HIS A 19 -7.59 1.16 1.51
N ASP A 20 -7.21 0.21 0.65
CA ASP A 20 -5.86 -0.35 0.68
C ASP A 20 -4.78 0.70 0.39
N ILE A 21 -5.06 1.68 -0.49
CA ILE A 21 -4.15 2.81 -0.73
C ILE A 21 -4.13 3.78 0.45
N GLY A 22 -5.27 4.05 1.09
CA GLY A 22 -5.32 4.85 2.31
C GLY A 22 -4.44 4.27 3.42
N VAL A 23 -4.61 2.98 3.71
CA VAL A 23 -3.79 2.24 4.69
C VAL A 23 -2.31 2.30 4.31
N LEU A 24 -1.99 2.10 3.03
CA LEU A 24 -0.62 2.16 2.55
C LEU A 24 0.00 3.54 2.74
N GLY A 25 -0.73 4.62 2.43
CA GLY A 25 -0.28 5.99 2.67
C GLY A 25 0.07 6.24 4.15
N ASP A 26 -0.77 5.75 5.06
CA ASP A 26 -0.51 5.85 6.50
C ASP A 26 0.71 5.03 6.94
N PHE A 27 0.94 3.86 6.35
CA PHE A 27 2.12 3.05 6.64
C PHE A 27 3.41 3.73 6.17
N VAL A 28 3.38 4.31 4.97
CA VAL A 28 4.52 5.08 4.44
C VAL A 28 4.79 6.30 5.31
N GLN A 29 3.75 6.97 5.81
CA GLN A 29 3.92 8.10 6.72
C GLN A 29 4.57 7.70 8.05
N ILE A 30 4.13 6.59 8.67
CA ILE A 30 4.78 6.06 9.88
C ILE A 30 6.28 5.79 9.63
N TRP A 31 6.62 5.20 8.49
CA TRP A 31 8.00 4.93 8.13
C TRP A 31 8.82 6.21 7.97
N CYS A 32 8.29 7.16 7.19
CA CYS A 32 8.92 8.45 6.93
C CYS A 32 9.14 9.25 8.23
N ASP A 33 8.14 9.27 9.12
CA ASP A 33 8.21 9.98 10.39
C ASP A 33 9.33 9.44 11.28
N ASP A 34 9.48 8.11 11.35
CA ASP A 34 10.44 7.44 12.24
C ASP A 34 11.87 7.32 11.66
N HIS A 35 12.06 7.34 10.33
CA HIS A 35 13.39 7.14 9.70
C HIS A 35 13.98 8.40 9.07
N HIS A 36 13.15 9.33 8.59
CA HIS A 36 13.60 10.48 7.81
C HIS A 36 13.25 11.79 8.54
N ALA A 37 13.74 11.94 9.78
CA ALA A 37 13.48 13.10 10.64
C ALA A 37 14.00 14.41 10.04
N GLU A 38 15.11 14.36 9.31
CA GLU A 38 15.81 15.56 8.79
C GLU A 38 15.36 15.97 7.39
N HIS A 39 14.58 15.13 6.70
CA HIS A 39 14.13 15.45 5.35
C HIS A 39 12.93 16.41 5.38
N PRO A 40 12.88 17.42 4.49
CA PRO A 40 11.70 18.24 4.33
C PRO A 40 10.51 17.37 3.90
N ARG A 41 9.32 17.71 4.41
CA ARG A 41 8.10 16.95 4.14
C ARG A 41 7.02 17.87 3.63
N GLU A 42 6.32 17.40 2.61
CA GLU A 42 5.23 18.11 1.96
C GLU A 42 4.02 17.20 1.84
N THR A 43 2.84 17.80 1.73
CA THR A 43 1.62 17.07 1.41
C THR A 43 1.79 16.40 0.04
N VAL A 44 1.59 15.09 -0.03
CA VAL A 44 1.82 14.35 -1.28
C VAL A 44 0.88 14.81 -2.40
N LEU A 45 1.43 14.92 -3.61
CA LEU A 45 0.71 15.30 -4.83
C LEU A 45 0.74 14.17 -5.86
N THR A 46 0.54 12.93 -5.42
CA THR A 46 0.42 11.77 -6.32
C THR A 46 -0.91 11.77 -7.09
N ASP A 47 -1.01 10.98 -8.15
CA ASP A 47 -2.28 10.82 -8.89
C ASP A 47 -3.42 10.38 -7.97
N ALA A 48 -3.16 9.48 -7.01
CA ALA A 48 -4.16 9.07 -6.02
C ALA A 48 -4.55 10.23 -5.08
N ALA A 49 -3.61 11.08 -4.70
CA ALA A 49 -3.88 12.27 -3.89
C ALA A 49 -4.74 13.29 -4.65
N VAL A 50 -4.46 13.51 -5.93
CA VAL A 50 -5.27 14.38 -6.81
C VAL A 50 -6.69 13.85 -6.97
N LEU A 51 -6.86 12.53 -7.06
CA LEU A 51 -8.18 11.86 -7.04
C LEU A 51 -8.84 11.84 -5.65
N GLY A 52 -8.21 12.46 -4.65
CA GLY A 52 -8.72 12.58 -3.30
C GLY A 52 -8.79 11.28 -2.53
N VAL A 53 -8.03 10.23 -2.92
CA VAL A 53 -8.05 8.90 -2.29
C VAL A 53 -7.91 8.96 -0.76
N TYR A 54 -7.00 9.81 -0.29
CA TYR A 54 -6.69 9.99 1.13
C TYR A 54 -7.70 10.87 1.89
N GLY A 55 -8.64 11.52 1.20
CA GLY A 55 -9.64 12.40 1.79
C GLY A 55 -9.01 13.55 2.60
N LYS A 56 -9.43 13.71 3.86
CA LYS A 56 -8.93 14.78 4.75
C LYS A 56 -7.53 14.54 5.32
N LYS A 57 -6.98 13.33 5.15
CA LYS A 57 -5.73 12.88 5.77
C LYS A 57 -4.71 12.51 4.71
N THR A 58 -4.46 13.41 3.77
CA THR A 58 -3.40 13.23 2.77
C THR A 58 -2.05 13.10 3.48
N PRO A 59 -1.24 12.06 3.19
CA PRO A 59 0.08 11.89 3.80
C PRO A 59 0.98 13.10 3.58
N VAL A 60 1.79 13.40 4.59
CA VAL A 60 2.86 14.41 4.53
C VAL A 60 4.18 13.64 4.58
N LEU A 61 4.90 13.61 3.46
CA LEU A 61 6.06 12.73 3.25
C LEU A 61 7.25 13.52 2.71
N CYS A 62 8.45 12.99 2.90
CA CYS A 62 9.61 13.43 2.10
C CYS A 62 9.48 12.94 0.65
N GLU A 63 10.27 13.54 -0.25
CA GLU A 63 10.28 13.22 -1.68
C GLU A 63 10.48 11.72 -1.96
N GLU A 64 11.42 11.08 -1.26
CA GLU A 64 11.72 9.65 -1.42
C GLU A 64 10.52 8.77 -1.05
N CYS A 65 9.92 8.99 0.13
CA CYS A 65 8.76 8.22 0.56
C CYS A 65 7.53 8.48 -0.34
N ALA A 66 7.37 9.71 -0.85
CA ALA A 66 6.33 10.03 -1.83
C ALA A 66 6.52 9.27 -3.15
N ALA A 67 7.77 9.09 -3.61
CA ALA A 67 8.07 8.30 -4.80
C ALA A 67 7.72 6.82 -4.62
N HIS A 68 8.06 6.22 -3.47
CA HIS A 68 7.67 4.84 -3.15
C HIS A 68 6.15 4.65 -3.06
N LEU A 69 5.45 5.63 -2.48
CA LEU A 69 3.99 5.61 -2.41
C LEU A 69 3.37 5.67 -3.81
N ALA A 70 3.79 6.62 -4.65
CA ALA A 70 3.32 6.77 -6.03
C ALA A 70 3.59 5.50 -6.88
N TYR A 71 4.72 4.85 -6.65
CA TYR A 71 5.04 3.57 -7.30
C TYR A 71 4.05 2.48 -6.89
N ALA A 72 3.79 2.33 -5.59
CA ALA A 72 2.90 1.31 -5.07
C ALA A 72 1.44 1.52 -5.48
N GLU A 73 0.98 2.77 -5.53
CA GLU A 73 -0.32 3.18 -6.08
C GLU A 73 -0.51 2.62 -7.49
N LYS A 74 0.47 2.83 -8.38
CA LYS A 74 0.46 2.30 -9.75
C LYS A 74 0.42 0.78 -9.77
N ARG A 75 1.20 0.11 -8.94
CA ARG A 75 1.19 -1.36 -8.85
C ARG A 75 -0.14 -1.91 -8.36
N ARG A 76 -0.82 -1.17 -7.48
CA ARG A 76 -2.15 -1.55 -7.03
C ARG A 76 -3.20 -1.35 -8.12
N ALA A 77 -3.22 -0.18 -8.77
CA ALA A 77 -4.19 0.14 -9.81
C ALA A 77 -4.10 -0.81 -11.01
N TYR A 78 -2.89 -1.11 -11.46
CA TYR A 78 -2.68 -1.92 -12.67
C TYR A 78 -2.51 -3.42 -12.40
N CYS A 79 -2.82 -3.90 -11.20
CA CYS A 79 -2.81 -5.32 -10.91
C CYS A 79 -3.81 -6.07 -11.83
N PRO A 80 -3.38 -7.08 -12.59
CA PRO A 80 -4.26 -7.81 -13.51
C PRO A 80 -5.06 -8.92 -12.82
N LYS A 81 -4.68 -9.32 -11.60
CA LYS A 81 -5.31 -10.44 -10.88
C LYS A 81 -6.59 -9.99 -10.17
N ASP A 82 -7.66 -10.77 -10.34
CA ASP A 82 -8.92 -10.65 -9.62
C ASP A 82 -9.51 -12.05 -9.33
N PRO A 83 -9.67 -12.48 -8.05
CA PRO A 83 -9.29 -11.75 -6.85
C PRO A 83 -7.77 -11.60 -6.74
N LYS A 84 -7.32 -10.41 -6.34
CA LYS A 84 -5.90 -10.14 -6.09
C LYS A 84 -5.40 -10.96 -4.87
N PRO A 85 -4.33 -11.78 -5.00
CA PRO A 85 -3.72 -12.45 -3.86
C PRO A 85 -2.88 -11.49 -3.01
N PHE A 86 -2.43 -11.95 -1.85
CA PHE A 86 -1.39 -11.25 -1.09
C PHE A 86 -0.15 -11.06 -1.98
N CYS A 87 0.37 -9.84 -2.06
CA CYS A 87 1.56 -9.55 -2.88
C CYS A 87 2.77 -10.42 -2.48
N ALA A 88 2.85 -10.79 -1.19
CA ALA A 88 3.89 -11.68 -0.66
C ALA A 88 3.83 -13.11 -1.22
N HIS A 89 2.67 -13.54 -1.71
CA HIS A 89 2.43 -14.89 -2.24
C HIS A 89 2.04 -14.88 -3.74
N CYS A 90 2.18 -13.73 -4.40
CA CYS A 90 1.82 -13.58 -5.81
C CYS A 90 2.92 -14.12 -6.72
N ASP A 91 2.61 -15.15 -7.52
CA ASP A 91 3.50 -15.78 -8.51
C ASP A 91 4.25 -14.81 -9.46
N THR A 92 3.65 -13.66 -9.79
CA THR A 92 4.15 -12.75 -10.83
C THR A 92 5.17 -11.76 -10.27
N HIS A 93 5.11 -11.45 -8.96
CA HIS A 93 5.94 -10.47 -8.27
C HIS A 93 6.31 -9.22 -9.11
N CYS A 94 5.32 -8.39 -9.43
CA CYS A 94 5.47 -7.24 -10.36
C CYS A 94 6.23 -6.02 -9.81
N TYR A 95 6.77 -6.10 -8.59
CA TYR A 95 7.59 -5.03 -8.00
C TYR A 95 9.03 -5.12 -8.53
N ARG A 96 9.68 -3.98 -8.78
CA ARG A 96 11.13 -3.93 -8.97
C ARG A 96 11.79 -4.40 -7.68
N ASP A 97 12.96 -5.03 -7.76
CA ASP A 97 13.60 -5.63 -6.59
C ASP A 97 13.86 -4.63 -5.46
N THR A 98 14.34 -3.43 -5.80
CA THR A 98 14.57 -2.34 -4.84
C THR A 98 13.28 -1.90 -4.15
N GLU A 99 12.22 -1.69 -4.93
CA GLU A 99 10.89 -1.35 -4.41
C GLU A 99 10.33 -2.47 -3.56
N ARG A 100 10.50 -3.74 -3.97
CA ARG A 100 10.01 -4.88 -3.21
C ARG A 100 10.65 -4.93 -1.83
N VAL A 101 11.97 -4.77 -1.74
CA VAL A 101 12.70 -4.78 -0.48
C VAL A 101 12.22 -3.64 0.41
N TRP A 102 12.14 -2.41 -0.12
CA TRP A 102 11.69 -1.25 0.63
C TRP A 102 10.26 -1.44 1.16
N GLN A 103 9.34 -1.90 0.32
CA GLN A 103 7.93 -2.09 0.68
C GLN A 103 7.77 -3.19 1.74
N GLN A 104 8.58 -4.25 1.67
CA GLN A 104 8.59 -5.29 2.70
C GLN A 104 9.09 -4.76 4.05
N GLN A 105 10.17 -3.98 4.05
CA GLN A 105 10.70 -3.35 5.26
C GLN A 105 9.68 -2.39 5.88
N MET A 106 9.11 -1.52 5.05
CA MET A 106 8.07 -0.57 5.42
C MET A 106 6.83 -1.29 5.99
N MET A 107 6.30 -2.30 5.31
CA MET A 107 5.14 -3.07 5.81
C MET A 107 5.45 -3.76 7.14
N ARG A 108 6.63 -4.38 7.27
CA ARG A 108 7.04 -5.08 8.50
C ARG A 108 7.16 -4.13 9.70
N TYR A 109 7.63 -2.91 9.47
CA TYR A 109 7.82 -1.91 10.51
C TYR A 109 6.53 -1.17 10.87
N SER A 110 5.83 -0.67 9.84
CA SER A 110 4.65 0.18 9.99
C SER A 110 3.39 -0.62 10.32
N GLY A 111 3.29 -1.88 9.87
CA GLY A 111 2.13 -2.73 10.11
C GLY A 111 1.75 -2.84 11.60
N PRO A 112 2.67 -3.29 12.48
CA PRO A 112 2.43 -3.34 13.93
C PRO A 112 2.23 -1.96 14.59
N LYS A 113 2.62 -0.86 13.95
CA LYS A 113 2.47 0.52 14.46
C LYS A 113 1.22 1.22 13.91
N SER A 114 0.54 0.63 12.95
CA SER A 114 -0.61 1.22 12.25
C SER A 114 -1.82 1.46 13.15
N TRP A 115 -1.86 0.87 14.35
CA TRP A 115 -2.83 1.23 15.39
C TRP A 115 -2.78 2.72 15.76
N ARG A 116 -1.62 3.38 15.66
CA ARG A 116 -1.47 4.83 15.85
C ARG A 116 -2.29 5.66 14.86
N LYS A 117 -2.62 5.06 13.71
CA LYS A 117 -3.42 5.64 12.63
C LYS A 117 -4.86 5.10 12.61
N GLY A 118 -5.23 4.21 13.54
CA GLY A 118 -6.56 3.62 13.65
C GLY A 118 -6.74 2.27 12.93
N HIS A 119 -5.67 1.71 12.34
CA HIS A 119 -5.72 0.46 11.57
C HIS A 119 -5.56 -0.82 12.40
N ALA A 120 -5.86 -0.78 13.69
CA ALA A 120 -5.73 -1.96 14.56
C ALA A 120 -6.58 -3.14 14.06
N ILE A 121 -7.81 -2.86 13.59
CA ILE A 121 -8.73 -3.87 13.04
C ILE A 121 -8.22 -4.39 11.70
N ASP A 122 -7.72 -3.51 10.83
CA ASP A 122 -7.15 -3.90 9.53
C ASP A 122 -5.96 -4.84 9.70
N GLY A 123 -5.05 -4.54 10.64
CA GLY A 123 -3.91 -5.40 10.96
C GLY A 123 -4.34 -6.79 11.43
N LEU A 124 -5.33 -6.88 12.30
CA LEU A 124 -5.88 -8.17 12.76
C LEU A 124 -6.52 -8.96 11.61
N LYS A 125 -7.34 -8.32 10.77
CA LYS A 125 -7.93 -8.94 9.59
C LYS A 125 -6.86 -9.46 8.64
N HIS A 126 -5.85 -8.64 8.35
CA HIS A 126 -4.73 -8.99 7.49
C HIS A 126 -4.01 -10.24 7.99
N MET A 127 -3.70 -10.32 9.30
CA MET A 127 -3.06 -11.49 9.89
C MET A 127 -3.91 -12.76 9.77
N LEU A 128 -5.24 -12.65 9.95
CA LEU A 128 -6.15 -13.79 9.82
C LEU A 128 -6.27 -14.26 8.37
N GLU A 129 -6.39 -13.33 7.43
CA GLU A 129 -6.45 -13.63 5.99
C GLU A 129 -5.15 -14.26 5.49
N GLU A 130 -3.99 -13.75 5.92
CA GLU A 130 -2.68 -14.33 5.58
C GLU A 130 -2.54 -15.76 6.16
N ARG A 131 -3.01 -16.00 7.39
CA ARG A 131 -3.06 -17.36 7.97
C ARG A 131 -3.95 -18.31 7.18
N LYS A 132 -5.14 -17.85 6.77
CA LYS A 132 -6.06 -18.63 5.93
C LYS A 132 -5.41 -18.98 4.58
N TYR A 133 -4.78 -18.00 3.94
CA TYR A 133 -4.08 -18.19 2.67
C TYR A 133 -2.98 -19.24 2.79
N ARG A 134 -2.13 -19.15 3.83
CA ARG A 134 -1.07 -20.15 4.09
C ARG A 134 -1.64 -21.55 4.32
N LYS A 135 -2.76 -21.67 5.04
CA LYS A 135 -3.43 -22.95 5.29
C LYS A 135 -3.94 -23.56 3.98
N GLN A 136 -4.63 -22.79 3.15
CA GLN A 136 -5.14 -23.24 1.85
C GLN A 136 -4.01 -23.67 0.91
N ALA A 137 -2.90 -22.92 0.89
CA ALA A 137 -1.73 -23.29 0.10
C ALA A 137 -1.09 -24.60 0.58
N ALA A 138 -1.02 -24.83 1.89
CA ALA A 138 -0.49 -26.06 2.47
C ALA A 138 -1.39 -27.28 2.15
N GLU A 139 -2.71 -27.13 2.24
CA GLU A 139 -3.69 -28.17 1.90
C GLU A 139 -3.60 -28.54 0.41
N ALA A 140 -3.50 -27.55 -0.49
CA ALA A 140 -3.38 -27.77 -1.93
C ALA A 140 -2.04 -28.39 -2.37
N THR A 141 -1.01 -28.37 -1.52
CA THR A 141 0.29 -29.02 -1.80
C THR A 141 0.33 -30.46 -1.26
N ALA A 142 -0.61 -30.84 -0.40
CA ALA A 142 -0.70 -32.16 0.20
C ALA A 142 -1.59 -33.13 -0.60
N GLU A 143 -2.30 -32.63 -1.61
CA GLU A 143 -3.10 -33.37 -2.59
C GLU A 143 -2.30 -33.57 -3.89
#